data_AF-A0A2H5W1S4-F1
#
_entry.id   AF-A0A2H5W1S4-F1
#
_cell.length_a   1.000
_cell.length_b   1.000
_cell.length_c   1.000
_cell.angle_alpha   90.00
_cell.angle_beta   90.00
_cell.angle_gamma   90.00
#
_symmetry.space_group_name_H-M   'P 1'
#
loop_
_entity.id
_entity.type
_entity.pdbx_description
1 polymer ?
#
loop_
_entity_poly.entity_id
_entity_poly.type
_entity_poly.pdbx_seq_one_letter_code
_entity_poly.pdbx_strand_id
1 'polypeptide(L)'
;MGSIARHIERFRREHQELVRELRQLDHAITVLIASESKPAHALDILERLRVLLQEHVLPHCAREKEVFSVALGEMGVSARQLQELLFEDRSLHREYRRLRKALSRRASHEAILSKDLLDLLRMGEQMIARVLEHIRSEESVLFPALGDDPRRPSLA
;
A
#
# COMPACT_ATOMS: atom_id res chain seq x y z
N MET A 1 -25.82 3.52 8.73
CA MET A 1 -25.32 2.47 7.80
C MET A 1 -25.20 2.92 6.34
N GLY A 2 -26.03 3.84 5.79
CA GLY A 2 -25.87 4.31 4.40
C GLY A 2 -24.60 5.17 4.11
N SER A 3 -23.88 5.64 5.12
CA SER A 3 -22.63 6.39 4.93
C SER A 3 -21.44 5.46 4.66
N ILE A 4 -21.26 4.42 5.48
CA ILE A 4 -20.08 3.54 5.42
C ILE A 4 -20.03 2.72 4.11
N ALA A 5 -21.17 2.22 3.63
CA ALA A 5 -21.23 1.48 2.36
C ALA A 5 -20.76 2.32 1.16
N ARG A 6 -21.08 3.63 1.14
CA ARG A 6 -20.59 4.55 0.09
C ARG A 6 -19.08 4.78 0.18
N HIS A 7 -18.53 4.82 1.39
CA HIS A 7 -17.09 4.90 1.59
C HIS A 7 -16.38 3.61 1.15
N ILE A 8 -16.90 2.44 1.53
CA ILE A 8 -16.37 1.13 1.10
C ILE A 8 -16.34 1.02 -0.43
N GLU A 9 -17.43 1.37 -1.10
CA GLU A 9 -17.50 1.32 -2.56
C GLU A 9 -16.54 2.31 -3.23
N ARG A 10 -16.30 3.48 -2.61
CA ARG A 10 -15.26 4.40 -3.05
C ARG A 10 -13.86 3.80 -2.87
N PHE A 11 -13.57 3.24 -1.70
CA PHE A 11 -12.27 2.64 -1.41
C PHE A 11 -11.96 1.44 -2.31
N ARG A 12 -12.95 0.61 -2.66
CA ARG A 12 -12.79 -0.44 -3.68
C ARG A 12 -12.33 0.09 -5.03
N ARG A 13 -12.88 1.21 -5.50
CA ARG A 13 -12.43 1.80 -6.76
C ARG A 13 -11.00 2.31 -6.66
N GLU A 14 -10.66 2.97 -5.54
CA GLU A 14 -9.29 3.40 -5.25
C GLU A 14 -8.34 2.18 -5.17
N HIS A 15 -8.75 1.08 -4.54
CA HIS A 15 -8.00 -0.19 -4.50
C HIS A 15 -7.74 -0.78 -5.87
N GLN A 16 -8.74 -0.81 -6.76
CA GLN A 16 -8.57 -1.35 -8.11
C GLN A 16 -7.49 -0.58 -8.89
N GLU A 17 -7.48 0.75 -8.76
CA GLU A 17 -6.46 1.61 -9.35
C GLU A 17 -5.08 1.35 -8.73
N LEU A 18 -5.00 1.37 -7.40
CA LEU A 18 -3.75 1.11 -6.67
C LEU A 18 -3.16 -0.28 -6.98
N VAL A 19 -3.97 -1.34 -6.94
CA VAL A 19 -3.55 -2.72 -7.23
C VAL A 19 -3.00 -2.82 -8.64
N ARG A 20 -3.64 -2.17 -9.61
CA ARG A 20 -3.16 -2.16 -11.01
C ARG A 20 -1.77 -1.52 -11.10
N GLU A 21 -1.58 -0.35 -10.51
CA GLU A 21 -0.30 0.36 -10.55
C GLU A 21 0.81 -0.37 -9.78
N LEU A 22 0.48 -0.89 -8.59
CA LEU A 22 1.39 -1.68 -7.77
C LEU A 22 1.86 -2.95 -8.50
N ARG A 23 0.96 -3.68 -9.17
CA ARG A 23 1.34 -4.87 -9.96
C ARG A 23 2.23 -4.54 -11.16
N GLN A 24 2.03 -3.39 -11.79
CA GLN A 24 2.91 -2.95 -12.87
C GLN A 24 4.31 -2.65 -12.37
N LEU A 25 4.44 -1.99 -11.21
CA LEU A 25 5.72 -1.74 -10.57
C LEU A 25 6.39 -3.03 -10.07
N ASP A 26 5.62 -3.94 -9.49
CA ASP A 26 6.09 -5.24 -9.00
C ASP A 26 6.70 -6.07 -10.14
N HIS A 27 6.00 -6.13 -11.27
CA HIS A 27 6.52 -6.78 -12.46
C HIS A 27 7.80 -6.12 -12.97
N ALA A 28 7.85 -4.79 -13.03
CA ALA A 28 9.05 -4.06 -13.45
C ALA A 28 10.24 -4.34 -12.51
N ILE A 29 10.03 -4.33 -11.19
CA ILE A 29 11.05 -4.65 -10.19
C ILE A 29 11.51 -6.09 -10.34
N THR A 30 10.60 -7.04 -10.51
CA THR A 30 10.91 -8.47 -10.70
C THR A 30 11.81 -8.68 -11.91
N VAL A 31 11.47 -8.05 -13.04
CA VAL A 31 12.31 -8.07 -14.25
C VAL A 31 13.68 -7.47 -13.96
N LEU A 32 13.74 -6.31 -13.29
CA LEU A 32 14.98 -5.63 -12.95
C LEU A 32 15.90 -6.43 -12.02
N ILE A 33 15.33 -7.22 -11.11
CA ILE A 33 16.08 -8.13 -10.24
C ILE A 33 16.65 -9.31 -11.03
N ALA A 34 15.89 -9.81 -12.01
CA ALA A 34 16.27 -10.95 -12.85
C ALA A 34 17.30 -10.58 -13.94
N SER A 35 17.31 -9.34 -14.42
CA SER A 35 18.30 -8.85 -15.40
C SER A 35 19.39 -8.01 -14.75
N GLU A 36 20.63 -8.07 -15.28
CA GLU A 36 21.73 -7.15 -14.92
C GLU A 36 21.45 -5.72 -15.43
N SER A 37 20.40 -5.12 -14.87
CA SER A 37 19.77 -3.91 -15.38
C SER A 37 20.62 -2.68 -15.10
N LYS A 38 20.53 -1.69 -16.00
CA LYS A 38 21.21 -0.40 -15.80
C LYS A 38 20.71 0.27 -14.51
N PRO A 39 21.61 0.73 -13.62
CA PRO A 39 21.21 1.36 -12.35
C PRO A 39 20.21 2.51 -12.48
N ALA A 40 20.34 3.34 -13.52
CA ALA A 40 19.42 4.44 -13.77
C ALA A 40 17.96 3.98 -13.91
N HIS A 41 17.71 2.92 -14.69
CA HIS A 41 16.35 2.44 -14.91
C HIS A 41 15.73 1.86 -13.62
N ALA A 42 16.53 1.15 -12.83
CA ALA A 42 16.07 0.63 -11.54
C ALA A 42 15.74 1.75 -10.54
N LEU A 43 16.53 2.83 -10.53
CA LEU A 43 16.24 4.01 -9.71
C LEU A 43 14.95 4.70 -10.15
N ASP A 44 14.71 4.84 -11.46
CA ASP A 44 13.47 5.44 -11.97
C ASP A 44 12.22 4.66 -11.53
N ILE A 45 12.28 3.33 -11.56
CA ILE A 45 11.18 2.47 -11.09
C ILE A 45 10.97 2.63 -9.57
N LEU A 46 12.05 2.67 -8.79
CA LEU A 46 11.96 2.90 -7.34
C LEU A 46 11.44 4.29 -7.00
N GLU A 47 11.78 5.30 -7.79
CA GLU A 47 11.25 6.65 -7.64
C GLU A 47 9.75 6.71 -7.96
N ARG A 48 9.30 6.01 -9.01
CA ARG A 48 7.86 5.86 -9.30
C ARG A 48 7.12 5.20 -8.13
N LEU A 49 7.69 4.14 -7.54
CA LEU A 49 7.12 3.52 -6.34
C LEU A 49 7.07 4.51 -5.17
N ARG A 50 8.14 5.28 -4.93
CA ARG A 50 8.18 6.30 -3.88
C ARG A 50 7.06 7.35 -4.06
N VAL A 51 6.85 7.83 -5.29
CA VAL A 51 5.80 8.78 -5.63
C VAL A 51 4.42 8.16 -5.39
N LEU A 52 4.17 6.96 -5.92
CA LEU A 52 2.90 6.25 -5.73
C LEU A 52 2.54 6.08 -4.25
N LEU A 53 3.53 5.69 -3.44
CA LEU A 53 3.35 5.55 -2.00
C LEU A 53 2.99 6.88 -1.34
N GLN A 54 3.72 7.95 -1.67
CA GLN A 54 3.53 9.26 -1.05
C GLN A 54 2.20 9.90 -1.43
N GLU A 55 1.84 9.86 -2.71
CA GLU A 55 0.74 10.66 -3.26
C GLU A 55 -0.59 9.92 -3.25
N HIS A 56 -0.57 8.59 -3.30
CA HIS A 56 -1.79 7.79 -3.41
C HIS A 56 -1.98 6.84 -2.22
N VAL A 57 -1.02 5.95 -1.94
CA VAL A 57 -1.20 4.89 -0.93
C VAL A 57 -1.31 5.44 0.49
N LEU A 58 -0.32 6.21 0.97
CA LEU A 58 -0.33 6.71 2.35
C LEU A 58 -1.53 7.63 2.63
N PRO A 59 -1.91 8.56 1.73
CA PRO A 59 -3.13 9.34 1.91
C PRO A 59 -4.40 8.50 1.88
N HIS A 60 -4.45 7.44 1.08
CA HIS A 60 -5.59 6.52 1.03
C HIS A 60 -5.77 5.77 2.36
N CYS A 61 -4.72 5.09 2.84
CA CYS A 61 -4.77 4.38 4.11
C CYS A 61 -5.12 5.30 5.30
N ALA A 62 -4.67 6.57 5.26
CA ALA A 62 -5.04 7.55 6.28
C ALA A 62 -6.55 7.86 6.29
N ARG A 63 -7.18 8.00 5.11
CA ARG A 63 -8.63 8.22 4.99
C ARG A 63 -9.43 7.00 5.42
N GLU A 64 -8.99 5.81 5.02
CA GLU A 64 -9.61 4.55 5.43
C GLU A 64 -9.61 4.41 6.95
N LYS A 65 -8.44 4.65 7.57
CA LYS A 65 -8.31 4.62 9.02
C LYS A 65 -9.27 5.57 9.70
N GLU A 66 -9.40 6.81 9.23
CA GLU A 66 -10.33 7.80 9.80
C GLU A 66 -11.78 7.30 9.73
N VAL A 67 -12.20 6.82 8.56
CA VAL A 67 -13.58 6.34 8.33
C VAL A 67 -13.87 5.08 9.13
N PHE A 68 -12.99 4.08 9.07
CA PHE A 68 -13.21 2.79 9.73
C PHE A 68 -13.07 2.88 11.24
N SER A 69 -12.21 3.76 11.77
CA SER A 69 -12.11 3.96 13.22
C SER A 69 -13.42 4.44 13.83
N VAL A 70 -14.11 5.37 13.15
CA VAL A 70 -15.42 5.86 13.58
C VAL A 70 -16.45 4.73 13.52
N ALA A 71 -16.54 4.03 12.40
CA ALA A 71 -17.53 2.95 12.20
C ALA A 71 -17.36 1.80 13.20
N LEU A 72 -16.12 1.34 13.42
CA LEU A 72 -15.81 0.28 14.38
C LEU A 72 -16.04 0.72 15.83
N GLY A 73 -15.78 2.01 16.14
CA GLY A 73 -16.10 2.59 17.45
C GLY A 73 -17.60 2.58 17.75
N GLU A 74 -18.45 2.91 16.75
CA GLU A 74 -19.91 2.80 16.85
C GLU A 74 -20.38 1.36 17.08
N MET A 75 -19.65 0.37 16.57
CA MET A 75 -19.92 -1.06 16.76
C MET A 75 -19.42 -1.62 18.11
N GLY A 76 -18.82 -0.79 18.96
CA GLY A 76 -18.30 -1.20 20.26
C GLY A 76 -17.00 -2.01 20.18
N VAL A 77 -16.30 -1.96 19.05
CA VAL A 77 -14.97 -2.59 18.91
C VAL A 77 -13.99 -1.83 19.78
N SER A 78 -13.27 -2.55 20.65
CA SER A 78 -12.31 -1.91 21.56
C SER A 78 -11.16 -1.25 20.79
N ALA A 79 -10.59 -0.18 21.34
CA ALA A 79 -9.43 0.50 20.76
C ALA A 79 -8.25 -0.45 20.47
N ARG A 80 -8.11 -1.53 21.25
CA ARG A 80 -7.09 -2.57 21.05
C ARG A 80 -7.37 -3.43 19.81
N GLN A 81 -8.61 -3.89 19.64
CA GLN A 81 -9.02 -4.63 18.45
C GLN A 81 -8.97 -3.74 17.19
N LEU A 82 -9.29 -2.46 17.34
CA LEU A 82 -9.11 -1.43 16.32
C LEU A 82 -7.65 -1.30 15.87
N GLN A 83 -6.68 -1.34 16.78
CA GLN A 83 -5.25 -1.34 16.45
C GLN A 83 -4.78 -2.62 15.75
N GLU A 84 -5.42 -3.75 16.04
CA GLU A 84 -5.12 -5.05 15.41
C GLU A 84 -5.77 -5.18 14.02
N LEU A 85 -6.95 -4.58 13.82
CA LEU A 85 -7.73 -4.60 12.57
C LEU A 85 -7.29 -3.52 11.57
N LEU A 86 -6.97 -2.33 12.07
CA LEU A 86 -6.51 -1.23 11.23
C LEU A 86 -5.00 -1.32 11.12
N PHE A 87 -4.52 -1.39 9.89
CA PHE A 87 -3.11 -1.41 9.55
C PHE A 87 -2.36 -0.28 10.27
N GLU A 88 -1.64 -0.62 11.36
CA GLU A 88 -0.74 0.32 12.00
C GLU A 88 0.50 0.48 11.14
N ASP A 89 0.41 1.46 10.26
CA ASP A 89 1.33 1.63 9.16
C ASP A 89 2.73 2.18 9.53
N ARG A 90 3.16 1.96 10.78
CA ARG A 90 4.49 2.36 11.25
C ARG A 90 5.59 1.65 10.44
N SER A 91 5.31 0.45 9.93
CA SER A 91 6.25 -0.34 9.15
C SER A 91 6.43 0.20 7.73
N LEU A 92 5.35 0.45 6.96
CA LEU A 92 5.47 1.03 5.62
C LEU A 92 6.01 2.46 5.70
N HIS A 93 5.58 3.27 6.68
CA HIS A 93 6.16 4.61 6.88
C HIS A 93 7.66 4.56 7.20
N ARG A 94 8.13 3.52 7.89
CA ARG A 94 9.57 3.31 8.15
C ARG A 94 10.29 2.91 6.86
N GLU A 95 9.73 2.01 6.08
CA GLU A 95 10.31 1.55 4.82
C GLU A 95 10.29 2.64 3.75
N TYR A 96 9.20 3.38 3.63
CA TYR A 96 9.10 4.58 2.80
C TYR A 96 10.17 5.62 3.16
N ARG A 97 10.37 5.90 4.45
CA ARG A 97 11.44 6.80 4.89
C ARG A 97 12.83 6.28 4.53
N ARG A 98 13.05 4.96 4.61
CA ARG A 98 14.31 4.32 4.20
C ARG A 98 14.53 4.44 2.69
N LEU A 99 13.52 4.11 1.89
CA LEU A 99 13.52 4.24 0.43
C LEU A 99 13.79 5.69 0.01
N ARG A 100 13.03 6.65 0.54
CA ARG A 100 13.22 8.09 0.27
C ARG A 100 14.64 8.55 0.60
N LYS A 101 15.17 8.13 1.76
CA LYS A 101 16.53 8.49 2.18
C LYS A 101 17.60 7.85 1.30
N ALA A 102 17.37 6.63 0.82
CA ALA A 102 18.28 5.95 -0.09
C ALA A 102 18.31 6.62 -1.47
N LEU A 103 17.15 7.03 -1.99
CA LEU A 103 17.04 7.75 -3.26
C LEU A 103 17.60 9.18 -3.16
N SER A 104 17.31 9.91 -2.07
CA SER A 104 17.75 11.31 -1.90
C SER A 104 19.25 11.48 -1.70
N ARG A 105 19.96 10.44 -1.23
CA ARG A 105 21.41 10.49 -0.96
C ARG A 105 22.26 10.25 -2.21
N ARG A 106 21.67 9.83 -3.32
CA ARG A 106 22.39 9.24 -4.45
C ARG A 106 22.31 10.12 -5.71
N ALA A 107 22.55 11.41 -5.52
CA ALA A 107 22.60 12.42 -6.60
C ALA A 107 23.75 12.21 -7.62
N SER A 108 24.59 11.19 -7.47
CA SER A 108 25.45 10.69 -8.56
C SER A 108 25.05 9.26 -8.91
N HIS A 109 24.36 9.10 -10.05
CA HIS A 109 23.91 7.80 -10.56
C HIS A 109 25.07 6.84 -10.90
N GLU A 110 26.30 7.34 -10.92
CA GLU A 110 27.49 6.62 -11.41
C GLU A 110 28.17 5.72 -10.37
N ALA A 111 27.83 5.79 -9.08
CA ALA A 111 28.56 5.10 -8.02
C ALA A 111 27.74 4.09 -7.18
N ILE A 112 26.52 3.74 -7.60
CA ILE A 112 25.76 2.71 -6.89
C ILE A 112 26.38 1.33 -7.15
N LEU A 113 26.85 0.70 -6.07
CA LEU A 113 27.24 -0.70 -6.10
C LEU A 113 26.02 -1.58 -6.43
N SER A 114 26.19 -2.59 -7.28
CA SER A 114 25.11 -3.48 -7.71
C SER A 114 24.38 -4.14 -6.54
N LYS A 115 25.08 -4.44 -5.44
CA LYS A 115 24.49 -5.00 -4.22
C LYS A 115 23.50 -4.04 -3.56
N ASP A 116 23.87 -2.76 -3.44
CA ASP A 116 22.99 -1.75 -2.85
C ASP A 116 21.73 -1.56 -3.70
N LEU A 117 21.86 -1.62 -5.03
CA LEU A 117 20.72 -1.53 -5.94
C LEU A 117 19.76 -2.70 -5.75
N LEU A 118 20.30 -3.92 -5.67
CA LEU A 118 19.50 -5.12 -5.45
C LEU A 118 18.75 -5.06 -4.11
N ASP A 119 19.41 -4.59 -3.04
CA ASP A 119 18.77 -4.41 -1.73
C ASP A 119 17.62 -3.39 -1.79
N LEU A 120 17.76 -2.34 -2.60
CA LEU A 120 16.69 -1.36 -2.81
C LEU A 120 15.53 -1.93 -3.63
N LEU A 121 15.81 -2.70 -4.68
CA LEU A 121 14.78 -3.37 -5.48
C LEU A 121 13.97 -4.35 -4.63
N ARG A 122 14.65 -5.17 -3.82
CA ARG A 122 14.00 -6.09 -2.86
C ARG A 122 13.17 -5.35 -1.81
N MET A 123 13.65 -4.19 -1.34
CA MET A 123 12.86 -3.34 -0.46
C MET A 123 11.58 -2.86 -1.15
N GLY A 124 11.68 -2.44 -2.42
CA GLY A 124 10.51 -2.03 -3.20
C GLY A 124 9.48 -3.15 -3.38
N GLU A 125 9.92 -4.35 -3.76
CA GLU A 125 9.08 -5.56 -3.86
C GLU A 125 8.37 -5.87 -2.54
N GLN A 126 9.09 -5.88 -1.42
CA GLN A 126 8.51 -6.12 -0.09
C GLN A 126 7.46 -5.08 0.30
N MET A 127 7.69 -3.81 -0.04
CA MET A 127 6.73 -2.74 0.22
C MET A 127 5.46 -2.93 -0.61
N ILE A 128 5.58 -3.26 -1.90
CA ILE A 128 4.42 -3.53 -2.76
C ILE A 128 3.62 -4.71 -2.23
N ALA A 129 4.28 -5.82 -1.90
CA ALA A 129 3.63 -7.02 -1.36
C ALA A 129 2.82 -6.71 -0.09
N ARG A 130 3.35 -5.87 0.80
CA ARG A 130 2.64 -5.45 2.02
C ARG A 130 1.41 -4.60 1.74
N VAL A 131 1.49 -3.66 0.80
CA VAL A 131 0.33 -2.83 0.44
C VAL A 131 -0.75 -3.69 -0.22
N LEU A 132 -0.38 -4.63 -1.10
CA LEU A 132 -1.34 -5.56 -1.70
C LEU A 132 -1.99 -6.49 -0.67
N GLU A 133 -1.23 -6.96 0.33
CA GLU A 133 -1.76 -7.75 1.44
C GLU A 133 -2.75 -6.96 2.27
N HIS A 134 -2.41 -5.69 2.57
CA HIS A 134 -3.27 -4.79 3.33
C HIS A 134 -4.63 -4.59 2.64
N ILE A 135 -4.61 -4.22 1.36
CA ILE A 135 -5.82 -4.05 0.53
C ILE A 135 -6.66 -5.33 0.54
N ARG A 136 -6.02 -6.49 0.36
CA ARG A 136 -6.71 -7.79 0.38
C ARG A 136 -7.35 -8.07 1.74
N SER A 137 -6.66 -7.78 2.83
CA SER A 137 -7.19 -7.96 4.19
C SER A 137 -8.41 -7.06 4.42
N GLU A 138 -8.37 -5.82 3.94
CA GLU A 138 -9.51 -4.92 4.06
C GLU A 138 -10.73 -5.43 3.29
N GLU A 139 -10.54 -5.81 2.03
CA GLU A 139 -11.65 -6.28 1.18
C GLU A 139 -12.25 -7.61 1.63
N SER A 140 -11.43 -8.52 2.16
CA SER A 140 -11.86 -9.88 2.54
C SER A 140 -12.29 -10.03 3.99
N VAL A 141 -11.85 -9.14 4.89
CA VAL A 141 -12.12 -9.22 6.32
C VAL A 141 -12.87 -7.99 6.81
N LEU A 142 -12.32 -6.79 6.59
CA LEU A 142 -12.84 -5.57 7.19
C LEU A 142 -14.17 -5.13 6.55
N PHE A 143 -14.26 -5.07 5.22
CA PHE A 143 -15.47 -4.62 4.54
C PHE A 143 -16.67 -5.53 4.87
N PRO A 144 -16.56 -6.87 4.82
CA PRO A 144 -17.63 -7.75 5.27
C PRO A 144 -18.02 -7.54 6.73
N ALA A 145 -17.04 -7.35 7.63
CA ALA A 145 -17.32 -7.09 9.05
C ALA A 145 -18.09 -5.78 9.27
N LEU A 146 -17.90 -4.78 8.41
CA LEU A 146 -18.62 -3.50 8.43
C LEU A 146 -20.02 -3.57 7.78
N GLY A 147 -20.49 -4.77 7.44
CA GLY A 147 -21.83 -5.00 6.89
C GLY A 147 -21.91 -4.99 5.37
N ASP A 148 -20.77 -4.92 4.67
CA ASP A 148 -20.67 -5.13 3.23
C ASP A 148 -20.48 -6.62 2.93
N ASP A 149 -21.50 -7.41 3.29
CA ASP A 149 -21.51 -8.85 3.02
C ASP A 149 -21.87 -9.07 1.54
N PRO A 150 -20.96 -9.59 0.69
CA PRO A 150 -21.27 -9.89 -0.71
C PRO A 150 -22.35 -10.98 -0.87
N ARG A 151 -22.74 -11.66 0.22
CA ARG A 151 -23.79 -12.69 0.26
C ARG A 151 -25.10 -12.22 0.87
N ARG A 152 -25.18 -10.98 1.39
CA ARG A 152 -26.47 -10.39 1.75
C ARG A 152 -27.07 -9.75 0.50
N PRO A 153 -28.16 -10.29 -0.07
CA PRO A 153 -28.90 -9.55 -1.07
C PRO A 153 -29.32 -8.23 -0.43
N SER A 154 -28.99 -7.13 -1.11
CA SER A 154 -29.49 -5.81 -0.78
C SER A 154 -31.01 -5.92 -0.74
N LEU A 155 -31.61 -5.83 0.46
CA LEU A 155 -33.04 -5.67 0.60
C LEU A 155 -33.36 -4.23 0.19
N ALA A 156 -33.47 -4.02 -1.12
CA ALA A 156 -34.06 -2.85 -1.75
C ALA A 156 -35.16 -3.34 -2.69
#